data_AF-A0A7X3X965-F1
#
_entry.id   AF-A0A7X3X965-F1
#
_cell.length_a   1.000
_cell.length_b   1.000
_cell.length_c   1.000
_cell.angle_alpha   90.00
_cell.angle_beta   90.00
_cell.angle_gamma   90.00
#
_symmetry.space_group_name_H-M   'P 1'
#
loop_
_entity.id
_entity.type
_entity.pdbx_description
1 polymer ?
#
loop_
_entity_poly.entity_id
_entity_poly.type
_entity_poly.pdbx_seq_one_letter_code
_entity_poly.pdbx_strand_id
1 'polypeptide(L)'
;MTYHLPEGPLWKGLGEIDCGALGIPSEEDYVAAYCRRMGRDGVPDWEFFMAFGLFRLASICQGVYARAIQGNASSRNALEVGAKAPMLAEAGWSFARRA
;
A
#
# COMPACT_ATOMS: atom_id res chain seq x y z
N MET A 1 5.15 -0.30 0.87
CA MET A 1 3.79 0.19 0.47
C MET A 1 3.53 1.60 0.96
N THR A 2 3.46 1.84 2.27
CA THR A 2 3.18 3.17 2.83
C THR A 2 4.21 4.23 2.40
N TYR A 3 5.49 3.85 2.25
CA TYR A 3 6.55 4.72 1.75
C TYR A 3 6.35 5.25 0.32
N HIS A 4 5.48 4.62 -0.47
CA HIS A 4 5.31 4.93 -1.89
C HIS A 4 3.95 5.52 -2.24
N LEU A 5 3.06 5.64 -1.25
CA LEU A 5 1.77 6.29 -1.44
C LEU A 5 1.89 7.74 -0.95
N PRO A 6 1.22 8.69 -1.63
CA PRO A 6 1.18 10.07 -1.16
C PRO A 6 0.42 10.16 0.15
N GLU A 7 0.67 11.23 0.91
CA GLU A 7 -0.22 11.60 1.99
C GLU A 7 -1.53 12.16 1.39
N GLY A 8 -2.67 11.63 1.83
CA GLY A 8 -3.95 12.11 1.32
C GLY A 8 -5.15 11.65 2.14
N PRO A 9 -6.34 12.20 1.84
CA PRO A 9 -7.57 11.90 2.56
C PRO A 9 -7.96 10.41 2.45
N LEU A 10 -7.56 9.77 1.35
CA LEU A 10 -7.84 8.36 1.08
C LEU A 10 -6.78 7.43 1.67
N TRP A 11 -5.53 7.86 1.83
CA TRP A 11 -4.47 7.02 2.38
C TRP A 11 -3.40 7.87 3.08
N LYS A 12 -2.99 7.46 4.28
CA LYS A 12 -1.89 8.11 5.01
C LYS A 12 -0.57 7.48 4.59
N GLY A 13 -0.09 7.85 3.41
CA GLY A 13 1.23 7.47 2.94
C GLY A 13 2.35 8.31 3.54
N LEU A 14 3.59 7.90 3.32
CA LEU A 14 4.81 8.60 3.74
C LEU A 14 5.58 9.22 2.56
N GLY A 15 5.04 9.15 1.34
CA GLY A 15 5.80 9.45 0.12
C GLY A 15 6.35 10.88 0.01
N GLU A 16 5.77 11.85 0.71
CA GLU A 16 6.20 13.25 0.72
C GLU A 16 6.70 13.73 2.10
N ILE A 17 6.71 12.82 3.09
CA ILE A 17 7.07 13.14 4.48
C ILE A 17 8.58 12.94 4.65
N ASP A 18 9.24 13.89 5.32
CA ASP A 18 10.62 13.71 5.78
C ASP A 18 10.65 12.68 6.93
N CYS A 19 10.75 11.41 6.55
CA CYS A 19 10.83 10.28 7.47
C CYS A 19 12.02 10.44 8.42
N GLY A 20 13.16 10.97 7.94
CA GLY A 20 14.36 11.14 8.73
C GLY A 20 14.17 12.13 9.89
N ALA A 21 13.54 13.27 9.62
CA ALA A 21 13.20 14.26 10.64
C ALA A 21 12.23 13.72 11.71
N LEU A 22 11.40 12.73 11.36
CA LEU A 22 10.46 12.07 12.27
C LEU A 22 11.06 10.84 12.98
N GLY A 23 12.33 10.51 12.74
CA GLY A 23 12.96 9.30 13.27
C GLY A 23 12.41 8.00 12.68
N ILE A 24 11.72 8.08 11.54
CA ILE A 24 11.21 6.93 10.79
C ILE A 24 12.33 6.45 9.85
N PRO A 25 12.73 5.17 9.90
CA PRO A 25 13.75 4.64 8.99
C PRO A 25 13.28 4.70 7.53
N SER A 26 14.22 4.79 6.59
CA SER A 26 13.88 4.64 5.17
C SER A 26 13.33 3.24 4.87
N GLU A 27 12.63 3.07 3.74
CA GLU A 27 12.16 1.73 3.34
C GLU A 27 13.34 0.76 3.16
N GLU A 28 14.43 1.25 2.58
CA GLU A 28 15.67 0.50 2.37
C GLU A 28 16.29 0.04 3.69
N ASP A 29 16.40 0.94 4.67
CA ASP A 29 16.90 0.60 6.02
C ASP A 29 16.00 -0.43 6.70
N TYR A 30 14.69 -0.28 6.54
CA TYR A 30 13.72 -1.19 7.14
C TYR A 30 13.81 -2.59 6.52
N VAL A 31 13.88 -2.68 5.19
CA VAL A 31 14.07 -3.95 4.47
C VAL A 31 15.41 -4.58 4.82
N ALA A 32 16.50 -3.80 4.87
CA ALA A 32 17.81 -4.30 5.27
C ALA A 32 17.81 -4.84 6.70
N ALA A 33 17.16 -4.15 7.63
CA ALA A 33 17.03 -4.59 9.01
C ALA A 33 16.17 -5.87 9.13
N TYR A 34 15.13 -6.02 8.31
CA TYR A 34 14.36 -7.25 8.20
C TYR A 34 15.22 -8.40 7.69
N CYS A 35 15.93 -8.21 6.57
CA CYS A 35 16.80 -9.22 5.97
C CYS A 35 17.86 -9.74 6.95
N ARG A 36 18.54 -8.83 7.69
CA ARG A 36 19.49 -9.21 8.73
C ARG A 36 18.88 -10.10 9.82
N ARG A 37 17.68 -9.76 10.31
CA ARG A 37 17.00 -10.54 11.35
C ARG A 37 16.54 -11.91 10.86
N MET A 38 16.24 -12.01 9.58
CA MET A 38 15.77 -13.25 8.96
C MET A 38 16.90 -14.09 8.34
N GLY A 39 18.16 -13.66 8.44
CA GLY A 39 19.29 -14.36 7.82
C GLY A 39 19.20 -14.40 6.29
N ARG A 40 18.70 -13.32 5.67
CA ARG A 40 18.54 -13.20 4.21
C ARG A 40 19.49 -12.13 3.68
N ASP A 41 20.00 -12.35 2.47
CA ASP A 41 20.85 -11.37 1.78
C ASP A 41 20.04 -10.19 1.22
N GLY A 42 18.76 -10.41 0.92
CA GLY A 42 17.88 -9.40 0.36
C GLY A 42 16.47 -9.92 0.06
N VAL A 43 15.69 -9.06 -0.59
CA VAL A 43 14.40 -9.42 -1.18
C VAL A 43 14.48 -9.10 -2.68
N PRO A 44 14.78 -10.09 -3.55
CA PRO A 44 14.74 -9.88 -4.99
C PRO A 44 13.33 -9.49 -5.42
N ASP A 45 13.21 -8.76 -6.53
CA ASP A 45 11.93 -8.35 -7.12
C ASP A 45 11.02 -7.60 -6.14
N TRP A 46 11.59 -6.70 -5.33
CA TRP A 46 10.85 -5.90 -4.35
C TRP A 46 9.64 -5.18 -4.98
N GLU A 47 9.81 -4.65 -6.20
CA GLU A 47 8.75 -4.01 -7.00
C GLU A 47 7.56 -4.96 -7.24
N PHE A 48 7.78 -6.27 -7.45
CA PHE A 48 6.69 -7.24 -7.61
C PHE A 48 5.88 -7.40 -6.31
N PHE A 49 6.54 -7.52 -5.16
CA PHE A 49 5.85 -7.64 -3.87
C PHE A 49 5.05 -6.38 -3.54
N MET A 50 5.58 -5.23 -3.94
CA MET A 50 4.89 -3.95 -3.86
C MET A 50 3.65 -3.91 -4.75
N ALA A 51 3.76 -4.31 -6.02
CA ALA A 51 2.64 -4.42 -6.95
C ALA A 51 1.55 -5.37 -6.41
N PHE A 52 1.95 -6.55 -5.96
CA PHE A 52 1.04 -7.55 -5.38
C PHE A 52 0.32 -7.03 -4.14
N GLY A 53 1.04 -6.43 -3.20
CA GLY A 53 0.47 -5.88 -1.97
C GLY A 53 -0.58 -4.79 -2.26
N LEU A 54 -0.28 -3.89 -3.18
CA LEU A 54 -1.19 -2.81 -3.61
C LEU A 54 -2.41 -3.36 -4.35
N PHE A 55 -2.22 -4.30 -5.27
CA PHE A 55 -3.31 -4.97 -5.98
C PHE A 55 -4.25 -5.72 -5.03
N ARG A 56 -3.69 -6.46 -4.07
CA ARG A 56 -4.47 -7.15 -3.03
C ARG A 56 -5.31 -6.17 -2.24
N LEU A 57 -4.72 -5.04 -1.85
CA LEU A 57 -5.42 -4.01 -1.08
C LEU A 57 -6.51 -3.32 -1.90
N ALA A 58 -6.25 -3.00 -3.17
CA ALA A 58 -7.25 -2.49 -4.11
C ALA A 58 -8.43 -3.46 -4.24
N SER A 59 -8.15 -4.76 -4.35
CA SER A 59 -9.17 -5.81 -4.45
C SER A 59 -10.04 -5.89 -3.18
N ILE A 60 -9.43 -5.72 -2.00
CA ILE A 60 -10.17 -5.66 -0.72
C ILE A 60 -11.11 -4.44 -0.71
N CYS A 61 -10.58 -3.25 -1.05
CA CYS A 61 -11.38 -2.03 -1.14
C CYS A 61 -12.53 -2.17 -2.14
N GLN A 62 -12.27 -2.76 -3.31
CA GLN A 62 -13.29 -3.00 -4.33
C GLN A 62 -14.37 -3.97 -3.84
N GLY A 63 -14.01 -5.02 -3.10
CA GLY A 63 -14.97 -5.92 -2.48
C GLY A 63 -15.82 -5.26 -1.38
N VAL A 64 -15.28 -4.27 -0.67
CA VAL A 64 -16.04 -3.43 0.27
C VAL A 64 -17.02 -2.54 -0.50
N TYR A 65 -16.55 -1.88 -1.58
CA TYR A 65 -17.39 -1.05 -2.44
C TYR A 65 -18.58 -1.82 -3.01
N ALA A 66 -18.33 -3.01 -3.59
CA ALA A 66 -19.35 -3.86 -4.17
C ALA A 66 -20.45 -4.25 -3.17
N ARG A 67 -20.08 -4.55 -1.92
CA ARG A 67 -21.06 -4.82 -0.85
C ARG A 67 -21.81 -3.57 -0.40
N ALA A 68 -21.15 -2.42 -0.38
CA ALA A 68 -21.76 -1.15 -0.02
C ALA A 68 -22.87 -0.74 -1.00
N ILE A 69 -22.61 -0.83 -2.31
CA ILE A 69 -23.61 -0.51 -3.35
C ILE A 69 -24.79 -1.50 -3.34
N GLN A 70 -24.60 -2.71 -2.83
CA GLN A 70 -25.64 -3.71 -2.64
C GLN A 70 -26.41 -3.56 -1.31
N GLY A 71 -26.09 -2.55 -0.49
CA GLY A 71 -26.70 -2.35 0.82
C GLY A 71 -26.29 -3.38 1.88
N ASN A 72 -25.24 -4.16 1.62
CA ASN A 72 -24.74 -5.24 2.48
C ASN A 72 -23.39 -4.92 3.14
N ALA A 73 -23.12 -3.63 3.39
CA ALA A 73 -21.93 -3.21 4.10
C ALA A 73 -22.20 -3.15 5.61
N SER A 74 -21.33 -3.77 6.39
CA SER A 74 -21.40 -3.76 7.86
C SER A 74 -20.95 -2.44 8.50
N SER A 75 -20.32 -1.55 7.73
CA SER A 75 -19.77 -0.28 8.22
C SER A 75 -20.33 0.92 7.46
N ARG A 76 -20.54 2.04 8.18
CA ARG A 76 -21.02 3.31 7.61
C ARG A 76 -20.02 3.96 6.64
N ASN A 77 -18.71 3.69 6.81
CA ASN A 77 -17.66 4.25 5.95
C ASN A 77 -17.29 3.36 4.76
N ALA A 78 -18.09 2.34 4.43
CA ALA A 78 -17.75 1.38 3.38
C ALA A 78 -17.59 2.01 1.99
N LEU A 79 -18.37 3.05 1.67
CA LEU A 79 -18.22 3.80 0.41
C LEU A 79 -16.89 4.56 0.35
N GLU A 80 -16.48 5.19 1.45
CA GLU A 80 -15.18 5.89 1.54
C GLU A 80 -14.01 4.93 1.42
N VAL A 81 -14.10 3.74 2.04
CA VAL A 81 -13.08 2.69 1.90
C VAL A 81 -13.04 2.16 0.46
N GLY A 82 -14.21 2.01 -0.16
CA GLY A 82 -14.36 1.59 -1.55
C GLY A 82 -13.72 2.56 -2.54
N ALA A 83 -13.88 3.87 -2.29
CA ALA A 83 -13.32 4.93 -3.12
C ALA A 83 -11.78 4.92 -3.23
N LYS A 84 -11.10 4.18 -2.35
CA LYS A 84 -9.63 4.01 -2.38
C LYS A 84 -9.16 3.02 -3.46
N ALA A 85 -10.05 2.14 -3.94
CA ALA A 85 -9.67 1.05 -4.84
C ALA A 85 -8.97 1.51 -6.13
N PRO A 86 -9.45 2.55 -6.86
CA PRO A 86 -8.80 2.99 -8.10
C PRO A 86 -7.37 3.50 -7.86
N MET A 87 -7.17 4.35 -6.86
CA MET A 87 -5.84 4.90 -6.50
C MET A 87 -4.84 3.78 -6.17
N LEU A 88 -5.28 2.78 -5.39
CA LEU A 88 -4.44 1.64 -5.02
C LEU A 88 -4.12 0.74 -6.23
N ALA A 89 -5.08 0.56 -7.14
CA ALA A 89 -4.89 -0.21 -8.36
C ALA A 89 -3.89 0.49 -9.30
N GLU A 90 -4.00 1.80 -9.48
CA GLU A 90 -3.06 2.60 -10.28
C GLU A 90 -1.65 2.57 -9.68
N ALA A 91 -1.53 2.74 -8.36
CA ALA A 91 -0.25 2.62 -7.68
C ALA A 91 0.36 1.22 -7.89
N GLY A 92 -0.42 0.15 -7.68
CA GLY A 92 0.03 -1.22 -7.90
C GLY A 92 0.45 -1.48 -9.36
N TRP A 93 -0.29 -0.93 -10.32
CA TRP A 93 0.06 -1.00 -11.73
C TRP A 93 1.38 -0.29 -12.05
N SER A 94 1.67 0.83 -11.39
CA SER A 94 2.95 1.53 -11.57
C SER A 94 4.16 0.68 -11.18
N PHE A 95 4.05 -0.08 -10.08
CA PHE A 95 5.08 -1.03 -9.64
C PHE A 95 5.16 -2.23 -10.58
N ALA A 96 4.02 -2.79 -10.99
CA ALA A 96 3.98 -3.93 -11.90
C ALA A 96 4.67 -3.65 -13.25
N ARG A 97 4.68 -2.39 -13.70
CA ARG A 97 5.34 -1.98 -14.95
C ARG A 97 6.86 -1.82 -14.83
N ARG A 98 7.40 -1.73 -13.61
CA ARG A 98 8.83 -1.54 -13.33
C ARG A 98 9.50 -2.83 -12.85
N ALA A 99 8.71 -3.80 -12.40
CA ALA A 99 9.13 -5.14 -12.03
C ALA A 99 9.55 -5.99 -13.24
#